data_AF-Q6MMD3-F1
#
_entry.id   AF-Q6MMD3-F1
#
_cell.length_a   1.000
_cell.length_b   1.000
_cell.length_c   1.000
_cell.angle_alpha   90.00
_cell.angle_beta   90.00
_cell.angle_gamma   90.00
#
_symmetry.space_group_name_H-M   'P 1'
#
loop_
_entity.id
_entity.type
_entity.pdbx_description
1 polymer ?
#
loop_
_entity_poly.entity_id
_entity_poly.type
_entity_poly.pdbx_seq_one_letter_code
_entity_poly.pdbx_strand_id
1 'polypeptide(L)'
;MIGFKNVLIWALLFCLSGFLVGCAQECGSNAIYPADISYEGHRMATKSSGHSFPHNSLESLKDLIASEVSTVEFDVRSTRDNELIIMHDSDTCSYGEKNVVISKTMLSEMPRMKGGFKVPTMQEVVSMLTGRRFATVLIDMKAAGSDSIKRFEDMVKELIVDHDKVVILYDYSDRTLRKSMCDIAYRNGIEVQNYKFQVICR
;
A
#
# COMPACT_ATOMS: atom_id res chain seq x y z
N MET A 1 -13.43 -31.98 -61.35
CA MET A 1 -12.02 -31.84 -60.92
C MET A 1 -11.81 -30.42 -60.42
N ILE A 2 -12.07 -30.17 -59.14
CA ILE A 2 -11.86 -28.86 -58.51
C ILE A 2 -10.37 -28.78 -58.18
N GLY A 3 -9.69 -27.83 -58.82
CA GLY A 3 -8.24 -27.77 -58.87
C GLY A 3 -7.57 -27.52 -57.53
N PHE A 4 -6.46 -28.23 -57.31
CA PHE A 4 -5.52 -28.12 -56.18
C PHE A 4 -5.04 -26.68 -55.87
N LYS A 5 -5.25 -25.71 -56.76
CA LYS A 5 -4.91 -24.30 -56.54
C LYS A 5 -5.80 -23.60 -55.50
N ASN A 6 -7.00 -24.10 -55.25
CA ASN A 6 -7.91 -23.45 -54.29
C ASN A 6 -7.65 -23.88 -52.84
N VAL A 7 -7.05 -25.04 -52.60
CA VAL A 7 -6.81 -25.56 -51.24
C VAL A 7 -5.70 -24.76 -50.52
N LEU A 8 -4.68 -24.28 -51.24
CA LEU A 8 -3.63 -23.45 -50.63
C LEU A 8 -4.11 -22.04 -50.25
N ILE A 9 -5.08 -21.47 -50.95
CA ILE A 9 -5.61 -20.13 -50.65
C ILE A 9 -6.45 -20.16 -49.37
N TRP A 10 -7.21 -21.22 -49.13
CA TRP A 10 -7.95 -21.40 -47.89
C TRP A 10 -7.05 -21.74 -46.68
N ALA A 11 -5.93 -22.45 -46.89
CA ALA A 11 -4.97 -22.72 -45.83
C ALA A 11 -4.21 -21.46 -45.35
N LEU A 12 -3.89 -20.53 -46.26
CA LEU A 12 -3.26 -19.25 -45.92
C LEU A 12 -4.22 -18.27 -45.23
N LEU A 13 -5.51 -18.31 -45.57
CA LEU A 13 -6.54 -17.50 -44.89
C LEU A 13 -6.86 -17.98 -43.47
N PHE A 14 -6.68 -19.27 -43.17
CA PHE A 14 -6.90 -19.80 -41.83
C PHE A 14 -5.70 -19.58 -40.89
N CYS A 15 -4.48 -19.44 -41.43
CA CYS A 15 -3.30 -19.11 -40.63
C CYS A 15 -3.18 -17.62 -40.27
N LEU A 16 -3.82 -16.72 -41.04
CA LEU A 16 -3.80 -15.27 -40.78
C LEU A 16 -4.85 -14.79 -39.77
N SER A 17 -5.88 -15.59 -39.47
CA SER A 17 -6.86 -15.28 -38.42
C SER A 17 -6.47 -15.85 -37.05
N GLY A 18 -5.51 -16.79 -36.99
CA GLY A 18 -5.10 -17.47 -35.76
C GLY A 18 -4.02 -16.75 -34.93
N PHE A 19 -3.48 -15.62 -35.40
CA PHE A 19 -2.34 -14.93 -34.75
C PHE A 19 -2.69 -13.58 -34.09
N LEU A 20 -3.97 -13.20 -34.05
CA LEU A 20 -4.42 -11.96 -33.41
C LEU A 20 -5.31 -12.16 -32.17
N VAL A 21 -5.51 -13.40 -31.74
CA VAL A 21 -6.05 -13.67 -30.39
C VAL A 21 -4.87 -13.99 -29.48
N GLY A 22 -3.94 -13.04 -29.38
CA GLY A 22 -3.24 -12.88 -28.11
C GLY A 22 -4.31 -12.52 -27.10
N CYS A 23 -4.42 -13.28 -26.02
CA CYS A 23 -5.34 -13.02 -24.93
C CYS A 23 -5.26 -11.54 -24.52
N ALA A 24 -6.14 -10.71 -25.08
CA ALA A 24 -6.81 -9.70 -24.32
C ALA A 24 -7.69 -10.48 -23.34
N GLN A 25 -7.04 -11.03 -22.31
CA GLN A 25 -7.75 -11.30 -21.08
C GLN A 25 -8.22 -9.92 -20.67
N GLU A 26 -9.51 -9.66 -20.90
CA GLU A 26 -10.22 -8.62 -20.19
C GLU A 26 -9.92 -8.90 -18.71
N CYS A 27 -8.92 -8.19 -18.18
CA CYS A 27 -8.65 -8.20 -16.77
C CYS A 27 -9.90 -7.58 -16.17
N GLY A 28 -10.77 -8.46 -15.66
CA GLY A 28 -12.04 -8.10 -15.08
C GLY A 28 -11.81 -6.90 -14.17
N SER A 29 -12.62 -5.88 -14.37
CA SER A 29 -12.64 -4.63 -13.62
C SER A 29 -13.12 -4.86 -12.18
N ASN A 30 -12.47 -5.74 -11.44
CA ASN A 30 -12.57 -5.80 -9.99
C ASN A 30 -11.56 -4.81 -9.43
N ALA A 31 -11.81 -3.53 -9.68
CA ALA A 31 -11.17 -2.48 -8.92
C ALA A 31 -11.56 -2.72 -7.45
N ILE A 32 -10.61 -3.12 -6.62
CA ILE A 32 -10.76 -3.01 -5.18
C ILE A 32 -10.74 -1.51 -4.92
N TYR A 33 -11.93 -0.93 -4.79
CA TYR A 33 -12.02 0.42 -4.32
C TYR A 33 -11.56 0.43 -2.86
N PRO A 34 -11.00 1.53 -2.34
CA PRO A 34 -10.81 1.72 -0.90
C PRO A 34 -12.11 1.50 -0.09
N ALA A 35 -13.27 1.48 -0.75
CA ALA A 35 -14.57 1.14 -0.18
C ALA A 35 -14.75 -0.37 0.14
N ASP A 36 -13.93 -1.25 -0.42
CA ASP A 36 -13.96 -2.70 -0.16
C ASP A 36 -12.94 -3.15 0.90
N ILE A 37 -12.08 -2.23 1.36
CA ILE A 37 -11.33 -2.42 2.60
C ILE A 37 -12.37 -2.37 3.70
N SER A 38 -12.55 -3.49 4.40
CA SER A 38 -13.43 -3.53 5.56
C SER A 38 -13.16 -2.32 6.43
N TYR A 39 -14.20 -1.66 6.93
CA TYR A 39 -14.07 -0.56 7.89
C TYR A 39 -13.23 -0.97 9.13
N GLU A 40 -13.07 -2.28 9.32
CA GLU A 40 -12.12 -2.94 10.21
C GLU A 40 -10.69 -2.68 9.70
N GLY A 41 -10.00 -1.72 10.32
CA GLY A 41 -8.58 -1.45 10.06
C GLY A 41 -8.25 -0.16 9.33
N HIS A 42 -9.23 0.62 8.85
CA HIS A 42 -8.98 1.94 8.24
C HIS A 42 -8.34 2.90 9.26
N ARG A 43 -7.14 3.40 8.96
CA ARG A 43 -6.25 4.20 9.80
C ARG A 43 -5.98 3.54 11.13
N MET A 44 -5.82 2.23 11.10
CA MET A 44 -5.74 1.36 12.28
C MET A 44 -6.92 1.53 13.24
N ALA A 45 -8.08 2.01 12.78
CA ALA A 45 -9.26 2.17 13.63
C ALA A 45 -9.93 0.82 13.87
N THR A 46 -10.34 0.63 15.12
CA THR A 46 -11.04 -0.57 15.59
C THR A 46 -12.28 -0.18 16.39
N LYS A 47 -13.32 -1.00 16.31
CA LYS A 47 -14.51 -0.90 17.17
C LYS A 47 -14.62 -2.09 18.14
N SER A 48 -13.66 -3.02 18.15
CA SER A 48 -13.83 -4.34 18.76
C SER A 48 -13.73 -4.34 20.29
N SER A 49 -12.99 -3.42 20.90
CA SER A 49 -12.73 -3.42 22.36
C SER A 49 -13.61 -2.49 23.20
N GLY A 50 -14.53 -1.73 22.60
CA GLY A 50 -15.31 -0.71 23.31
C GLY A 50 -14.48 0.48 23.85
N HIS A 51 -13.16 0.44 23.71
CA HIS A 51 -12.24 1.54 23.93
C HIS A 51 -11.90 2.22 22.61
N SER A 52 -11.99 3.55 22.57
CA SER A 52 -11.58 4.33 21.40
C SER A 52 -10.12 4.74 21.57
N PHE A 53 -9.20 3.93 21.03
CA PHE A 53 -7.81 4.34 20.87
C PHE A 53 -7.70 5.37 19.73
N PRO A 54 -6.73 6.29 19.76
CA PRO A 54 -6.48 7.16 18.62
C PRO A 54 -6.23 6.33 17.36
N HIS A 55 -6.81 6.74 16.23
CA HIS A 55 -6.44 6.19 14.92
C HIS A 55 -4.94 6.36 14.70
N ASN A 56 -4.31 5.47 13.94
CA ASN A 56 -2.88 5.47 13.66
C ASN A 56 -2.02 5.43 14.95
N SER A 57 -2.47 4.71 15.99
CA SER A 57 -1.70 4.45 17.21
C SER A 57 -1.24 2.99 17.32
N LEU A 58 -0.20 2.72 18.11
CA LEU A 58 0.22 1.34 18.37
C LEU A 58 -0.84 0.57 19.17
N GLU A 59 -1.58 1.25 20.03
CA GLU A 59 -2.65 0.67 20.82
C GLU A 59 -3.81 0.21 19.94
N SER A 60 -4.20 1.01 18.95
CA SER A 60 -5.23 0.62 18.01
C SER A 60 -4.78 -0.54 17.11
N LEU A 61 -3.49 -0.58 16.73
CA LEU A 61 -2.92 -1.73 16.02
C LEU A 61 -2.88 -3.01 16.87
N LYS A 62 -2.51 -2.92 18.16
CA LYS A 62 -2.54 -4.07 19.09
C LYS A 62 -3.95 -4.65 19.19
N ASP A 63 -4.95 -3.79 19.27
CA ASP A 63 -6.34 -4.21 19.37
C ASP A 63 -6.84 -4.88 18.08
N LEU A 64 -6.45 -4.35 16.90
CA LEU A 64 -6.72 -4.99 15.62
C LEU A 64 -6.08 -6.39 15.52
N ILE A 65 -4.81 -6.51 15.91
CA ILE A 65 -4.11 -7.80 15.95
C ILE A 65 -4.83 -8.78 16.89
N ALA A 66 -5.23 -8.32 18.08
CA ALA A 66 -5.95 -9.16 19.05
C ALA A 66 -7.35 -9.58 18.56
N SER A 67 -7.94 -8.79 17.68
CA SER A 67 -9.26 -9.05 17.07
C SER A 67 -9.18 -9.88 15.79
N GLU A 68 -7.97 -10.31 15.39
CA GLU A 68 -7.72 -11.14 14.21
C GLU A 68 -8.33 -10.58 12.91
N VAL A 69 -8.35 -9.24 12.77
CA VAL A 69 -8.84 -8.61 11.54
C VAL A 69 -7.96 -9.00 10.35
N SER A 70 -8.59 -9.13 9.18
CA SER A 70 -7.89 -9.57 7.97
C SER A 70 -7.09 -8.45 7.30
N THR A 71 -7.43 -7.19 7.57
CA THR A 71 -6.87 -6.01 6.89
C THR A 71 -6.42 -4.95 7.88
N VAL A 72 -5.30 -4.30 7.57
CA VAL A 72 -4.83 -3.12 8.28
C VAL A 72 -4.46 -2.04 7.27
N GLU A 73 -4.86 -0.80 7.54
CA GLU A 73 -4.53 0.36 6.72
C GLU A 73 -3.92 1.47 7.57
N PHE A 74 -2.89 2.13 7.06
CA PHE A 74 -2.26 3.25 7.73
C PHE A 74 -1.60 4.26 6.80
N ASP A 75 -1.61 5.52 7.25
CA ASP A 75 -1.02 6.65 6.52
C ASP A 75 0.43 6.89 6.93
N VAL A 76 1.32 7.12 5.96
CA VAL A 76 2.74 7.36 6.20
C VAL A 76 3.13 8.77 5.77
N ARG A 77 3.92 9.43 6.63
CA ARG A 77 4.53 10.74 6.38
C ARG A 77 5.97 10.79 6.87
N SER A 78 6.76 11.66 6.25
CA SER A 78 8.14 11.91 6.66
C SER A 78 8.28 13.15 7.55
N THR A 79 9.05 13.02 8.63
CA THR A 79 9.49 14.14 9.48
C THR A 79 10.60 14.95 8.81
N ARG A 80 11.04 16.05 9.44
CA ARG A 80 12.14 16.88 8.94
C ARG A 80 13.46 16.13 8.79
N ASP A 81 13.69 15.16 9.68
CA ASP A 81 14.86 14.27 9.71
C ASP A 81 14.63 12.96 8.93
N ASN A 82 13.65 12.95 8.00
CA ASN A 82 13.33 11.85 7.09
C ASN A 82 12.90 10.53 7.78
N GLU A 83 12.51 10.59 9.05
CA GLU A 83 11.91 9.45 9.75
C GLU A 83 10.47 9.27 9.28
N LEU A 84 10.03 8.02 9.15
CA LEU A 84 8.68 7.67 8.69
C LEU A 84 7.77 7.45 9.89
N ILE A 85 6.70 8.24 9.96
CA ILE A 85 5.69 8.18 11.02
C ILE A 85 4.31 7.84 10.47
N ILE A 86 3.46 7.35 11.36
CA ILE A 86 2.08 6.98 11.05
C ILE A 86 1.17 8.17 11.35
N MET A 87 0.75 8.89 10.30
CA MET A 87 -0.05 10.11 10.44
C MET A 87 -0.75 10.51 9.14
N HIS A 88 -2.05 10.80 9.23
CA HIS A 88 -2.86 11.19 8.07
C HIS A 88 -2.65 12.66 7.68
N ASP A 89 -2.90 13.62 8.58
CA ASP A 89 -2.79 15.05 8.24
C ASP A 89 -1.34 15.52 8.18
N SER A 90 -1.09 16.64 7.51
CA SER A 90 0.23 17.26 7.38
C SER A 90 0.75 17.90 8.67
N ASP A 91 -0.12 18.00 9.67
CA ASP A 91 0.14 18.59 10.97
C ASP A 91 -0.61 17.81 12.05
N THR A 92 -0.30 18.13 13.30
CA THR A 92 -0.87 17.44 14.45
C THR A 92 -2.12 18.12 15.01
N CYS A 93 -2.75 19.10 14.33
CA CYS A 93 -3.85 19.88 14.92
C CYS A 93 -5.06 19.02 15.29
N SER A 94 -5.36 18.00 14.49
CA SER A 94 -6.51 17.13 14.69
C SER A 94 -6.33 16.15 15.87
N TYR A 95 -5.08 15.77 16.19
CA TYR A 95 -4.80 14.59 17.03
C TYR A 95 -3.68 14.76 18.07
N GLY A 96 -2.83 15.77 17.95
CA GLY A 96 -1.72 16.03 18.85
C GLY A 96 -2.14 16.82 20.08
N GLU A 97 -1.34 16.73 21.14
CA GLU A 97 -1.44 17.60 22.32
C GLU A 97 -0.86 19.00 22.05
N LYS A 98 -0.02 19.12 21.01
CA LYS A 98 0.51 20.38 20.49
C LYS A 98 0.43 20.37 18.97
N ASN A 99 0.35 21.56 18.38
CA ASN A 99 0.24 21.72 16.94
C ASN A 99 1.63 21.96 16.33
N VAL A 100 2.07 21.04 15.47
CA VAL A 100 3.30 21.15 14.70
C VAL A 100 3.05 20.72 13.26
N VAL A 101 3.82 21.27 12.32
CA VAL A 101 3.85 20.81 10.93
C VAL A 101 4.87 19.68 10.83
N ILE A 102 4.44 18.51 10.38
CA ILE A 102 5.22 17.26 10.45
C ILE A 102 6.54 17.37 9.69
N SER A 103 6.48 17.85 8.44
CA SER A 103 7.66 17.98 7.57
C SER A 103 8.69 19.01 8.06
N LYS A 104 8.36 19.79 9.09
CA LYS A 104 9.23 20.80 9.69
C LYS A 104 9.71 20.42 11.10
N THR A 105 9.31 19.26 11.61
CA THR A 105 9.57 18.84 13.00
C THR A 105 10.43 17.58 13.00
N MET A 106 11.42 17.48 13.90
CA MET A 106 12.18 16.22 14.08
C MET A 106 11.33 15.15 14.77
N LEU A 107 11.63 13.87 14.54
CA LEU A 107 10.94 12.79 15.26
C LEU A 107 11.05 12.94 16.78
N SER A 108 12.22 13.36 17.28
CA SER A 108 12.47 13.59 18.72
C SER A 108 11.64 14.73 19.33
N GLU A 109 11.11 15.63 18.49
CA GLU A 109 10.31 16.79 18.89
C GLU A 109 8.81 16.55 18.68
N MET A 110 8.43 15.39 18.14
CA MET A 110 7.04 15.12 17.79
C MET A 110 6.17 15.06 19.06
N PRO A 111 5.04 15.80 19.11
CA PRO A 111 4.20 15.80 20.29
C PRO A 111 3.52 14.44 20.47
N ARG A 112 3.07 14.18 21.70
CA ARG A 112 2.16 13.08 21.97
C ARG A 112 0.82 13.32 21.27
N MET A 113 0.15 12.23 20.93
CA MET A 113 -1.25 12.24 20.53
C MET A 113 -2.12 12.49 21.76
N LYS A 114 -3.35 12.96 21.56
CA LYS A 114 -4.36 13.14 22.61
C LYS A 114 -4.47 11.87 23.44
N GLY A 115 -4.38 12.01 24.77
CA GLY A 115 -4.36 10.88 25.70
C GLY A 115 -2.95 10.39 26.05
N GLY A 116 -1.89 11.14 25.71
CA GLY A 116 -0.51 10.81 26.06
C GLY A 116 0.15 9.73 25.20
N PHE A 117 -0.50 9.30 24.10
CA PHE A 117 0.03 8.25 23.23
C PHE A 117 1.18 8.75 22.37
N LYS A 118 2.10 7.85 22.02
CA LYS A 118 3.20 8.16 21.10
C LYS A 118 2.67 8.21 19.66
N VAL A 119 3.15 9.15 18.85
CA VAL A 119 3.04 9.03 17.39
C VAL A 119 3.93 7.87 16.93
N PRO A 120 3.37 6.81 16.32
CA PRO A 120 4.17 5.64 15.93
C PRO A 120 5.12 5.95 14.78
N THR A 121 6.27 5.28 14.78
CA THR A 121 7.08 5.17 13.56
C THR A 121 6.56 4.01 12.70
N MET A 122 6.83 4.06 11.40
CA MET A 122 6.53 2.94 10.52
C MET A 122 7.33 1.68 10.90
N GLN A 123 8.57 1.84 11.39
CA GLN A 123 9.36 0.72 11.89
C GLN A 123 8.67 0.00 13.06
N GLU A 124 8.07 0.73 13.98
CA GLU A 124 7.34 0.15 15.11
C GLU A 124 6.11 -0.65 14.62
N VAL A 125 5.40 -0.12 13.63
CA VAL A 125 4.27 -0.82 13.00
C VAL A 125 4.72 -2.08 12.29
N VAL A 126 5.73 -1.99 11.41
CA VAL A 126 6.26 -3.16 10.68
C VAL A 126 6.71 -4.24 11.65
N SER A 127 7.45 -3.87 12.70
CA SER A 127 7.91 -4.82 13.72
C SER A 127 6.76 -5.54 14.43
N MET A 128 5.60 -4.90 14.60
CA MET A 128 4.42 -5.54 15.16
C MET A 128 3.71 -6.47 14.18
N LEU A 129 3.81 -6.18 12.88
CA LEU A 129 3.23 -6.99 11.81
C LEU A 129 4.14 -8.17 11.41
N THR A 130 5.45 -8.08 11.63
CA THR A 130 6.42 -9.14 11.31
C THR A 130 6.04 -10.48 11.96
N GLY A 131 6.10 -11.55 11.18
CA GLY A 131 5.74 -12.90 11.60
C GLY A 131 4.23 -13.10 11.80
N ARG A 132 3.40 -12.11 11.44
CA ARG A 132 1.94 -12.21 11.43
C ARG A 132 1.44 -12.14 10.00
N ARG A 133 0.29 -12.75 9.74
CA ARG A 133 -0.25 -12.84 8.39
C ARG A 133 -1.59 -12.14 8.30
N PHE A 134 -1.59 -11.00 7.61
CA PHE A 134 -2.78 -10.27 7.20
C PHE A 134 -3.11 -10.61 5.75
N ALA A 135 -4.40 -10.63 5.43
CA ALA A 135 -4.86 -10.77 4.05
C ALA A 135 -4.53 -9.52 3.23
N THR A 136 -4.55 -8.34 3.85
CA THR A 136 -4.12 -7.08 3.19
C THR A 136 -3.48 -6.13 4.17
N VAL A 137 -2.33 -5.57 3.80
CA VAL A 137 -1.74 -4.38 4.41
C VAL A 137 -1.82 -3.25 3.40
N LEU A 138 -2.56 -2.19 3.71
CA LEU A 138 -2.59 -0.99 2.90
C LEU A 138 -1.76 0.12 3.53
N ILE A 139 -0.92 0.75 2.72
CA ILE A 139 -0.08 1.86 3.12
C ILE A 139 -0.39 3.05 2.24
N ASP A 140 -0.85 4.16 2.82
CA ASP A 140 -1.05 5.42 2.11
C ASP A 140 0.12 6.38 2.36
N MET A 141 1.06 6.42 1.42
CA MET A 141 2.20 7.33 1.46
C MET A 141 1.78 8.73 0.99
N LYS A 142 1.63 9.65 1.96
CA LYS A 142 1.16 11.01 1.68
C LYS A 142 2.25 11.94 1.16
N ALA A 143 3.47 11.83 1.69
CA ALA A 143 4.60 12.67 1.31
C ALA A 143 5.92 12.08 1.79
N ALA A 144 6.91 12.01 0.90
CA ALA A 144 8.24 11.49 1.19
C ALA A 144 9.35 12.47 0.77
N GLY A 145 10.37 12.62 1.62
CA GLY A 145 11.70 13.09 1.21
C GLY A 145 12.52 11.95 0.58
N SER A 146 13.57 12.26 -0.19
CA SER A 146 14.36 11.24 -0.92
C SER A 146 14.90 10.12 -0.02
N ASP A 147 15.45 10.46 1.15
CA ASP A 147 16.01 9.47 2.08
C ASP A 147 14.92 8.61 2.73
N SER A 148 13.73 9.19 2.91
CA SER A 148 12.60 8.47 3.46
C SER A 148 12.03 7.44 2.48
N ILE A 149 12.18 7.65 1.16
CA ILE A 149 11.76 6.65 0.16
C ILE A 149 12.59 5.37 0.30
N LYS A 150 13.91 5.47 0.48
CA LYS A 150 14.74 4.28 0.65
C LYS A 150 14.35 3.47 1.90
N ARG A 151 14.13 4.16 3.02
CA ARG A 151 13.66 3.51 4.26
C ARG A 151 12.29 2.86 4.06
N PHE A 152 11.41 3.55 3.34
CA PHE A 152 10.10 3.02 2.98
C PHE A 152 10.21 1.74 2.15
N GLU A 153 11.07 1.72 1.13
CA GLU A 153 11.33 0.53 0.31
C GLU A 153 11.77 -0.67 1.15
N ASP A 154 12.66 -0.46 2.11
CA ASP A 154 13.18 -1.55 2.95
C ASP A 154 12.07 -2.13 3.84
N MET A 155 11.24 -1.29 4.45
CA MET A 155 10.07 -1.74 5.22
C MET A 155 9.00 -2.42 4.37
N VAL A 156 8.76 -1.95 3.14
CA VAL A 156 7.84 -2.61 2.21
C VAL A 156 8.34 -4.01 1.86
N LYS A 157 9.64 -4.20 1.63
CA LYS A 157 10.23 -5.52 1.37
C LYS A 157 10.03 -6.48 2.53
N GLU A 158 10.01 -5.99 3.77
CA GLU A 158 9.70 -6.83 4.93
C GLU A 158 8.22 -7.24 4.93
N LEU A 159 7.31 -6.31 4.68
CA LEU A 159 5.86 -6.59 4.68
C LEU A 159 5.43 -7.57 3.58
N ILE A 160 6.02 -7.52 2.39
CA ILE A 160 5.67 -8.45 1.29
C ILE A 160 6.07 -9.90 1.57
N VAL A 161 6.97 -10.15 2.53
CA VAL A 161 7.39 -11.50 2.91
C VAL A 161 6.29 -12.21 3.70
N ASP A 162 5.64 -11.50 4.61
CA ASP A 162 4.73 -12.07 5.61
C ASP A 162 3.24 -11.98 5.24
N HIS A 163 2.87 -11.09 4.31
CA HIS A 163 1.48 -10.79 4.00
C HIS A 163 1.07 -11.23 2.59
N ASP A 164 -0.22 -11.51 2.41
CA ASP A 164 -0.77 -11.90 1.10
C ASP A 164 -0.75 -10.77 0.09
N LYS A 165 -1.09 -9.57 0.55
CA LYS A 165 -1.22 -8.39 -0.30
C LYS A 165 -0.72 -7.15 0.40
N VAL A 166 0.12 -6.37 -0.29
CA VAL A 166 0.59 -5.07 0.19
C VAL A 166 0.16 -3.99 -0.80
N VAL A 167 -0.76 -3.12 -0.43
CA VAL A 167 -1.26 -2.06 -1.32
C VAL A 167 -0.57 -0.76 -0.97
N ILE A 168 -0.03 -0.03 -1.94
CA ILE A 168 0.67 1.23 -1.69
C ILE A 168 0.00 2.35 -2.47
N LEU A 169 -0.74 3.19 -1.75
CA LEU A 169 -1.32 4.40 -2.30
C LEU A 169 -0.28 5.52 -2.18
N TYR A 170 -0.10 6.30 -3.25
CA TYR A 170 0.77 7.47 -3.23
C TYR A 170 0.40 8.41 -4.38
N ASP A 171 0.88 9.66 -4.33
CA ASP A 171 0.70 10.60 -5.43
C ASP A 171 1.48 10.14 -6.67
N TYR A 172 0.76 9.74 -7.72
CA TYR A 172 1.35 9.26 -8.97
C TYR A 172 2.30 10.26 -9.66
N SER A 173 2.22 11.55 -9.32
CA SER A 173 3.14 12.57 -9.81
C SER A 173 4.54 12.47 -9.20
N ASP A 174 4.70 11.79 -8.05
CA ASP A 174 5.99 11.47 -7.45
C ASP A 174 6.73 10.41 -8.28
N ARG A 175 7.59 10.90 -9.17
CA ARG A 175 8.39 10.06 -10.06
C ARG A 175 9.38 9.16 -9.32
N THR A 176 9.89 9.61 -8.17
CA THR A 176 10.90 8.88 -7.41
C THR A 176 10.24 7.68 -6.77
N LEU A 177 9.15 7.91 -6.03
CA LEU A 177 8.39 6.84 -5.39
C LEU A 177 7.80 5.87 -6.43
N ARG A 178 7.26 6.39 -7.54
CA ARG A 178 6.79 5.54 -8.64
C ARG A 178 7.88 4.63 -9.19
N LYS A 179 9.08 5.16 -9.43
CA LYS A 179 10.19 4.35 -9.93
C LYS A 179 10.58 3.28 -8.90
N SER A 180 10.71 3.67 -7.64
CA SER A 180 11.05 2.78 -6.53
C SER A 180 10.07 1.61 -6.40
N MET A 181 8.77 1.90 -6.42
CA MET A 181 7.73 0.87 -6.29
C MET A 181 7.69 -0.06 -7.50
N CYS A 182 7.86 0.47 -8.73
CA CYS A 182 8.03 -0.38 -9.92
C CYS A 182 9.25 -1.30 -9.82
N ASP A 183 10.38 -0.79 -9.33
CA ASP A 183 11.61 -1.57 -9.16
C ASP A 183 11.44 -2.69 -8.12
N ILE A 184 10.75 -2.42 -7.00
CA ILE A 184 10.41 -3.44 -6.00
C ILE A 184 9.55 -4.51 -6.63
N ALA A 185 8.47 -4.12 -7.31
CA ALA A 185 7.54 -5.09 -7.86
C ALA A 185 8.20 -5.99 -8.91
N TYR A 186 8.96 -5.39 -9.84
CA TYR A 186 9.70 -6.13 -10.86
C TYR A 186 10.68 -7.15 -10.27
N ARG A 187 11.46 -6.76 -9.24
CA ARG A 187 12.46 -7.65 -8.61
C ARG A 187 11.83 -8.82 -7.85
N ASN A 188 10.60 -8.67 -7.38
CA ASN A 188 9.91 -9.68 -6.60
C ASN A 188 8.87 -10.48 -7.41
N GLY A 189 8.81 -10.26 -8.74
CA GLY A 189 7.83 -10.93 -9.60
C GLY A 189 6.38 -10.55 -9.30
N ILE A 190 6.16 -9.37 -8.71
CA ILE A 190 4.87 -8.87 -8.26
C ILE A 190 4.19 -8.13 -9.42
N GLU A 191 2.92 -8.43 -9.65
CA GLU A 191 2.10 -7.71 -10.62
C GLU A 191 1.81 -6.29 -10.11
N VAL A 192 2.20 -5.28 -10.90
CA VAL A 192 1.83 -3.88 -10.64
C VAL A 192 0.54 -3.57 -11.38
N GLN A 193 -0.54 -3.38 -10.63
CA GLN A 193 -1.76 -2.84 -11.22
C GLN A 193 -1.68 -1.31 -11.21
N ASN A 194 -1.61 -0.71 -12.40
CA ASN A 194 -1.55 0.74 -12.58
C ASN A 194 -2.95 1.33 -12.57
N TYR A 195 -3.39 1.77 -11.38
CA TYR A 195 -4.52 2.70 -11.25
C TYR A 195 -3.95 4.10 -10.96
N LYS A 196 -4.77 5.06 -10.50
CA LYS A 196 -4.26 6.27 -9.83
C LYS A 196 -3.42 5.96 -8.56
N PHE A 197 -3.14 4.69 -8.30
CA PHE A 197 -2.52 4.05 -7.14
C PHE A 197 -1.76 2.80 -7.64
N GLN A 198 -0.72 2.34 -6.94
CA GLN A 198 -0.07 1.06 -7.26
C GLN A 198 -0.47 -0.03 -6.27
N VAL A 199 -0.93 -1.16 -6.82
CA VAL A 199 -1.18 -2.37 -6.04
C VAL A 199 0.05 -3.27 -6.17
N ILE A 200 0.63 -3.70 -5.05
CA ILE A 200 1.73 -4.67 -5.01
C ILE A 200 1.13 -6.00 -4.49
N CYS A 201 0.75 -6.89 -5.41
CA CYS A 201 0.25 -8.24 -5.05
C CYS A 201 1.39 -9.25 -5.07
N ARG A 202 1.51 -10.09 -4.02
CA ARG A 202 2.28 -11.33 -4.11
C ARG A 202 1.44 -12.42 -4.75
#